data_AF-A0A1V0QTD1-F1
#
_entry.id   AF-A0A1V0QTD1-F1
#
_cell.length_a   1.000
_cell.length_b   1.000
_cell.length_c   1.000
_cell.angle_alpha   90.00
_cell.angle_beta   90.00
_cell.angle_gamma   90.00
#
_symmetry.space_group_name_H-M   'P 1'
#
loop_
_entity.id
_entity.type
_entity.pdbx_description
1 polymer ?
#
loop_
_entity_poly.entity_id
_entity_poly.type
_entity_poly.pdbx_seq_one_letter_code
_entity_poly.pdbx_strand_id
1 'polypeptide(L)'
;MFLALIAALCTVIGATSLGTGAAAAADQRRPVYAVAHRVDTLDGVDAALEHGANSIEIDVCAWWNPNEWRAYHDCSSAGDNRLGPGFDSMVDRILSHAASGRRLALVWLDIKDPNYCGERENRGCSVAGLRDKAQRLTAAGIQVLYGFYEYHGGSTPDVGGRGWKSLEGRLGGLEGVTTTGTRDRVREAFDRSGSGFPAGRRVMDYGDSDITKGFGNCTESTYYTCAELKKGAGDRDAGRLAATLSWTTTYNDPWYVDKLLGEGRVDGIIAGYGAFTGVREYDDSWQCANSIGLIRDWVNRHGGTHRMAVAGDRLFR
;
A
#
# COMPACT_ATOMS: atom_id res chain seq x y z
N MET A 1 -38.82 78.07 23.89
CA MET A 1 -39.19 77.95 22.47
C MET A 1 -38.45 76.75 21.90
N PHE A 2 -39.17 75.67 21.57
CA PHE A 2 -38.85 74.57 20.63
C PHE A 2 -37.49 73.81 20.77
N LEU A 3 -37.50 72.54 21.23
CA LEU A 3 -37.50 71.26 20.45
C LEU A 3 -36.11 70.97 19.81
N ALA A 4 -35.46 69.80 19.85
CA ALA A 4 -35.85 68.40 20.06
C ALA A 4 -34.59 67.47 20.09
N LEU A 5 -34.70 66.28 20.72
CA LEU A 5 -34.26 64.91 20.27
C LEU A 5 -32.77 64.68 19.82
N ILE A 6 -32.04 63.56 20.05
CA ILE A 6 -32.34 62.13 20.24
C ILE A 6 -31.10 61.38 20.80
N ALA A 7 -31.40 60.38 21.64
CA ALA A 7 -30.80 59.08 21.95
C ALA A 7 -29.27 58.78 21.88
N ALA A 8 -28.84 58.16 22.99
CA ALA A 8 -27.59 57.47 23.22
C ALA A 8 -27.45 56.15 22.41
N LEU A 9 -26.22 55.82 22.02
CA LEU A 9 -25.82 54.45 21.69
C LEU A 9 -24.57 54.06 22.48
N CYS A 10 -24.78 53.27 23.54
CA CYS A 10 -23.73 52.51 24.19
C CYS A 10 -23.30 51.37 23.26
N THR A 11 -22.09 51.44 22.71
CA THR A 11 -21.46 50.30 22.03
C THR A 11 -20.59 49.54 23.03
N VAL A 12 -21.13 48.43 23.52
CA VAL A 12 -20.39 47.39 24.23
C VAL A 12 -19.45 46.73 23.23
N ILE A 13 -18.15 46.99 23.32
CA ILE A 13 -17.13 46.19 22.63
C ILE A 13 -16.97 44.90 23.42
N GLY A 14 -17.71 43.87 23.01
CA GLY A 14 -17.52 42.51 23.48
C GLY A 14 -16.17 42.00 22.99
N ALA A 15 -15.26 41.72 23.93
CA ALA A 15 -14.05 40.96 23.65
C ALA A 15 -14.46 39.53 23.26
N THR A 16 -14.52 39.25 21.97
CA THR A 16 -14.54 37.88 21.47
C THR A 16 -13.17 37.27 21.72
N SER A 17 -13.05 36.53 22.82
CA SER A 17 -11.97 35.57 22.97
C SER A 17 -12.12 34.54 21.84
N LEU A 18 -11.31 34.71 20.79
CA LEU A 18 -11.05 33.65 19.83
C LEU A 18 -10.32 32.57 20.61
N GLY A 19 -11.09 31.64 21.17
CA GLY A 19 -10.57 30.39 21.67
C GLY A 19 -9.87 29.71 20.51
N THR A 20 -8.54 29.80 20.47
CA THR A 20 -7.70 28.90 19.70
C THR A 20 -8.00 27.51 20.24
N GLY A 21 -8.94 26.81 19.59
CA GLY A 21 -9.13 25.39 19.84
C GLY A 21 -7.75 24.74 19.75
N ALA A 22 -7.34 24.09 20.83
CA ALA A 22 -6.10 23.33 20.83
C ALA A 22 -6.12 22.45 19.59
N ALA A 23 -5.16 22.65 18.68
CA ALA A 23 -4.94 21.74 17.58
C ALA A 23 -4.87 20.35 18.20
N ALA A 24 -5.85 19.49 17.88
CA ALA A 24 -5.89 18.14 18.40
C ALA A 24 -4.50 17.55 18.15
N ALA A 25 -3.80 17.18 19.23
CA ALA A 25 -2.45 16.65 19.12
C ALA A 25 -2.51 15.51 18.08
N ALA A 26 -1.72 15.64 17.01
CA ALA A 26 -1.71 14.64 15.95
C ALA A 26 -1.50 13.27 16.59
N ASP A 27 -2.36 12.30 16.29
CA ASP A 27 -2.30 10.97 16.88
C ASP A 27 -0.92 10.34 16.59
N GLN A 28 -0.10 10.23 17.63
CA GLN A 28 1.29 9.75 17.55
C GLN A 28 1.38 8.23 17.44
N ARG A 29 0.26 7.50 17.58
CA ARG A 29 0.24 6.05 17.43
C ARG A 29 0.63 5.69 16.01
N ARG A 30 1.42 4.63 15.90
CA ARG A 30 1.92 4.14 14.63
C ARG A 30 0.77 3.54 13.79
N PRO A 31 0.53 4.05 12.57
CA PRO A 31 -0.46 3.46 11.68
C PRO A 31 0.02 2.10 11.15
N VAL A 32 -0.88 1.12 11.12
CA VAL A 32 -0.67 -0.23 10.60
C VAL A 32 -1.56 -0.45 9.37
N TYR A 33 -0.96 -0.94 8.29
CA TYR A 33 -1.63 -1.23 7.03
C TYR A 33 -1.95 -2.73 6.96
N ALA A 34 -3.22 -3.10 7.11
CA ALA A 34 -3.69 -4.47 6.86
C ALA A 34 -4.08 -4.55 5.38
N VAL A 35 -3.24 -5.24 4.61
CA VAL A 35 -3.32 -5.32 3.15
C VAL A 35 -4.00 -6.64 2.78
N ALA A 36 -5.20 -6.60 2.19
CA ALA A 36 -5.82 -7.82 1.66
C ALA A 36 -5.03 -8.33 0.45
N HIS A 37 -4.70 -9.63 0.44
CA HIS A 37 -3.87 -10.29 -0.58
C HIS A 37 -4.67 -10.68 -1.82
N ARG A 38 -4.12 -10.46 -3.03
CA ARG A 38 -4.70 -10.90 -4.32
C ARG A 38 -6.14 -10.43 -4.50
N VAL A 39 -6.37 -9.13 -4.37
CA VAL A 39 -7.68 -8.52 -4.57
C VAL A 39 -7.88 -8.25 -6.06
N ASP A 40 -7.98 -9.34 -6.83
CA ASP A 40 -8.03 -9.30 -8.29
C ASP A 40 -9.45 -9.32 -8.88
N THR A 41 -10.47 -9.24 -8.01
CA THR A 41 -11.88 -9.22 -8.42
C THR A 41 -12.61 -8.04 -7.80
N LEU A 42 -13.71 -7.61 -8.44
CA LEU A 42 -14.55 -6.54 -7.89
C LEU A 42 -15.18 -6.95 -6.55
N ASP A 43 -15.63 -8.20 -6.46
CA ASP A 43 -16.18 -8.76 -5.21
C ASP A 43 -15.10 -8.89 -4.13
N GLY A 44 -13.85 -9.15 -4.51
CA GLY A 44 -12.71 -9.13 -3.59
C GLY A 44 -12.49 -7.75 -2.97
N VAL A 45 -12.68 -6.65 -3.71
CA VAL A 45 -12.61 -5.28 -3.17
C VAL A 45 -13.68 -5.08 -2.10
N ASP A 46 -14.88 -5.60 -2.34
CA ASP A 46 -16.02 -5.51 -1.42
C ASP A 46 -15.73 -6.26 -0.13
N ALA A 47 -15.32 -7.54 -0.27
CA ALA A 47 -14.97 -8.41 0.83
C ALA A 47 -13.80 -7.84 1.66
N ALA A 48 -12.75 -7.32 1.02
CA ALA A 48 -11.61 -6.73 1.74
C ALA A 48 -12.05 -5.57 2.65
N LEU A 49 -12.88 -4.68 2.14
CA LEU A 49 -13.43 -3.55 2.91
C LEU A 49 -14.39 -4.00 4.01
N GLU A 50 -15.24 -5.00 3.73
CA GLU A 50 -16.15 -5.60 4.71
C GLU A 50 -15.39 -6.24 5.88
N HIS A 51 -14.30 -6.96 5.59
CA HIS A 51 -13.43 -7.57 6.59
C HIS A 51 -12.60 -6.55 7.39
N GLY A 52 -12.63 -5.27 6.99
CA GLY A 52 -11.94 -4.17 7.65
C GLY A 52 -10.47 -4.04 7.25
N ALA A 53 -10.10 -4.54 6.07
CA ALA A 53 -8.82 -4.18 5.48
C ALA A 53 -8.83 -2.67 5.19
N ASN A 54 -7.75 -1.99 5.56
CA ASN A 54 -7.59 -0.57 5.21
C ASN A 54 -6.73 -0.41 3.96
N SER A 55 -6.23 -1.50 3.40
CA SER A 55 -5.36 -1.54 2.23
C SER A 55 -5.65 -2.80 1.43
N ILE A 56 -5.34 -2.78 0.14
CA ILE A 56 -5.43 -3.96 -0.74
C ILE A 56 -4.19 -4.06 -1.60
N GLU A 57 -3.83 -5.29 -1.96
CA GLU A 57 -2.87 -5.59 -3.01
C GLU A 57 -3.64 -6.15 -4.21
N ILE A 58 -3.27 -5.69 -5.41
CA ILE A 58 -3.87 -6.07 -6.68
C ILE A 58 -2.72 -6.47 -7.60
N ASP A 59 -2.76 -7.67 -8.11
CA ASP A 59 -1.82 -8.10 -9.12
C ASP A 59 -2.22 -7.49 -10.47
N VAL A 60 -1.29 -6.89 -11.19
CA VAL A 60 -1.60 -6.25 -12.46
C VAL A 60 -0.78 -6.84 -13.60
N CYS A 61 -1.50 -7.32 -14.62
CA CYS A 61 -0.97 -7.78 -15.90
C CYS A 61 -1.20 -6.75 -17.00
N ALA A 62 -0.15 -6.44 -17.76
CA ALA A 62 -0.22 -5.65 -18.98
C ALA A 62 -0.79 -6.50 -20.12
N TRP A 63 -1.69 -5.94 -20.92
CA TRP A 63 -2.24 -6.59 -22.10
C TRP A 63 -2.11 -5.69 -23.34
N TRP A 64 -1.31 -6.13 -24.31
CA TRP A 64 -0.92 -5.33 -25.47
C TRP A 64 -2.11 -4.96 -26.36
N ASN A 65 -3.03 -5.90 -26.54
CA ASN A 65 -4.27 -5.73 -27.28
C ASN A 65 -5.40 -6.29 -26.41
N PRO A 66 -6.15 -5.45 -25.69
CA PRO A 66 -6.61 -4.14 -26.17
C PRO A 66 -5.85 -2.90 -25.63
N ASN A 67 -4.60 -3.04 -25.19
CA ASN A 67 -3.76 -1.94 -24.64
C ASN A 67 -4.26 -1.44 -23.27
N GLU A 68 -4.35 -2.36 -22.31
CA GLU A 68 -4.86 -2.10 -20.96
C GLU A 68 -4.13 -2.92 -19.88
N TRP A 69 -4.43 -2.63 -18.62
CA TRP A 69 -4.03 -3.45 -17.47
C TRP A 69 -5.22 -4.23 -16.93
N ARG A 70 -4.99 -5.45 -16.47
CA ARG A 70 -6.00 -6.30 -15.82
C ARG A 70 -5.53 -6.79 -14.46
N ALA A 71 -6.48 -6.92 -13.53
CA ALA A 71 -6.22 -7.43 -12.20
C ALA A 71 -6.10 -8.95 -12.23
N TYR A 72 -4.89 -9.48 -12.29
CA TYR A 72 -4.62 -10.90 -12.46
C TYR A 72 -3.20 -11.24 -12.05
N HIS A 73 -3.02 -12.31 -11.28
CA HIS A 73 -1.71 -12.72 -10.81
C HIS A 73 -0.84 -13.43 -11.86
N ASP A 74 -1.39 -14.34 -12.66
CA ASP A 74 -0.59 -15.36 -13.38
C ASP A 74 -0.32 -15.01 -14.86
N CYS A 75 0.16 -13.79 -15.12
CA CYS A 75 0.29 -13.23 -16.47
C CYS A 75 1.10 -14.11 -17.44
N SER A 76 2.18 -14.72 -16.96
CA SER A 76 3.11 -15.50 -17.78
C SER A 76 2.50 -16.81 -18.31
N SER A 77 1.53 -17.38 -17.59
CA SER A 77 0.80 -18.60 -18.01
C SER A 77 -0.52 -18.33 -18.71
N ALA A 78 -1.01 -17.09 -18.71
CA ALA A 78 -2.30 -16.73 -19.30
C ALA A 78 -2.36 -16.78 -20.82
N GLY A 79 -1.23 -16.62 -21.52
CA GLY A 79 -1.23 -16.40 -22.96
C GLY A 79 -2.12 -15.20 -23.32
N ASP A 80 -3.10 -15.41 -24.21
CA ASP A 80 -4.10 -14.40 -24.59
C ASP A 80 -5.32 -14.34 -23.64
N ASN A 81 -5.36 -15.15 -22.58
CA ASN A 81 -6.48 -15.27 -21.65
C ASN A 81 -6.19 -14.60 -20.29
N ARG A 82 -6.00 -13.28 -20.28
CA ARG A 82 -5.91 -12.51 -19.02
C ARG A 82 -7.32 -12.29 -18.46
N LEU A 83 -7.73 -13.13 -17.51
CA LEU A 83 -9.15 -13.31 -17.10
C LEU A 83 -9.69 -12.30 -16.09
N GLY A 84 -8.82 -11.47 -15.52
CA GLY A 84 -9.20 -10.45 -14.55
C GLY A 84 -10.06 -9.31 -15.10
N PRO A 85 -10.75 -8.55 -14.23
CA PRO A 85 -11.36 -7.28 -14.61
C PRO A 85 -10.29 -6.28 -15.07
N GLY A 86 -10.70 -5.32 -15.91
CA GLY A 86 -9.85 -4.20 -16.29
C GLY A 86 -9.49 -3.35 -15.07
N PHE A 87 -8.28 -2.81 -15.03
CA PHE A 87 -7.82 -1.97 -13.91
C PHE A 87 -8.70 -0.73 -13.71
N ASP A 88 -9.30 -0.18 -14.77
CA ASP A 88 -10.26 0.92 -14.64
C ASP A 88 -11.49 0.50 -13.82
N SER A 89 -12.00 -0.73 -14.00
CA SER A 89 -13.13 -1.24 -13.22
C SER A 89 -12.76 -1.44 -11.75
N MET A 90 -11.53 -1.88 -11.46
CA MET A 90 -11.02 -1.96 -10.09
C MET A 90 -10.97 -0.57 -9.44
N VAL A 91 -10.41 0.41 -10.14
CA VAL A 91 -10.35 1.81 -9.69
C VAL A 91 -11.75 2.37 -9.46
N ASP A 92 -12.68 2.15 -10.39
CA ASP A 92 -14.07 2.59 -10.27
C ASP A 92 -14.73 2.02 -9.02
N ARG A 93 -14.51 0.73 -8.74
CA ARG A 93 -15.05 0.08 -7.54
C ARG A 93 -14.45 0.70 -6.28
N ILE A 94 -13.14 0.81 -6.19
CA ILE A 94 -12.44 1.43 -5.04
C ILE A 94 -12.95 2.86 -4.79
N LEU A 95 -13.10 3.66 -5.85
CA LEU A 95 -13.58 5.04 -5.74
C LEU A 95 -15.04 5.12 -5.32
N SER A 96 -15.89 4.18 -5.74
CA SER A 96 -17.27 4.08 -5.26
C SER A 96 -17.35 3.83 -3.74
N HIS A 97 -16.44 3.02 -3.21
CA HIS A 97 -16.31 2.81 -1.77
C HIS A 97 -15.76 4.05 -1.05
N ALA A 98 -14.77 4.73 -1.65
CA ALA A 98 -14.25 5.97 -1.10
C ALA A 98 -15.33 7.07 -1.03
N ALA A 99 -16.20 7.18 -2.04
CA ALA A 99 -17.32 8.12 -2.08
C ALA A 99 -18.40 7.78 -1.03
N SER A 100 -18.54 6.51 -0.66
CA SER A 100 -19.43 6.06 0.43
C SER A 100 -18.77 6.07 1.81
N GLY A 101 -17.59 6.69 1.96
CA GLY A 101 -16.90 6.84 3.25
C GLY A 101 -16.01 5.66 3.66
N ARG A 102 -15.92 4.60 2.85
CA ARG A 102 -15.06 3.42 3.07
C ARG A 102 -13.77 3.53 2.24
N ARG A 103 -12.99 4.58 2.50
CA ARG A 103 -11.77 4.88 1.75
C ARG A 103 -10.58 4.07 2.26
N LEU A 104 -9.91 3.36 1.36
CA LEU A 104 -8.63 2.70 1.62
C LEU A 104 -7.51 3.72 1.91
N ALA A 105 -6.57 3.35 2.77
CA ALA A 105 -5.36 4.10 3.04
C ALA A 105 -4.25 3.85 1.99
N LEU A 106 -4.24 2.67 1.37
CA LEU A 106 -3.24 2.24 0.39
C LEU A 106 -3.81 1.23 -0.61
N VAL A 107 -3.39 1.33 -1.87
CA VAL A 107 -3.50 0.29 -2.89
C VAL A 107 -2.09 -0.08 -3.32
N TRP A 108 -1.70 -1.34 -3.17
CA TRP A 108 -0.45 -1.90 -3.67
C TRP A 108 -0.74 -2.56 -5.02
N LEU A 109 -0.06 -2.11 -6.07
CA LEU A 109 -0.10 -2.72 -7.40
C LEU A 109 1.11 -3.64 -7.55
N ASP A 110 0.92 -4.96 -7.49
CA ASP A 110 1.98 -5.93 -7.77
C ASP A 110 2.12 -6.11 -9.29
N ILE A 111 3.13 -5.45 -9.87
CA ILE A 111 3.30 -5.37 -11.32
C ILE A 111 4.04 -6.60 -11.82
N LYS A 112 3.34 -7.45 -12.55
CA LYS A 112 3.86 -8.76 -12.96
C LYS A 112 4.69 -8.75 -14.25
N ASP A 113 4.44 -7.81 -15.15
CA ASP A 113 5.11 -7.72 -16.45
C ASP A 113 5.47 -6.27 -16.82
N PRO A 114 6.25 -5.57 -15.97
CA PRO A 114 6.49 -4.11 -16.06
C PRO A 114 7.19 -3.67 -17.37
N ASN A 115 7.78 -4.61 -18.10
CA ASN A 115 8.54 -4.37 -19.31
C ASN A 115 7.80 -4.76 -20.60
N TYR A 116 6.60 -5.35 -20.50
CA TYR A 116 5.86 -5.90 -21.64
C TYR A 116 5.46 -4.83 -22.66
N CYS A 117 4.96 -3.70 -22.18
CA CYS A 117 4.47 -2.59 -22.98
C CYS A 117 5.45 -1.41 -22.99
N GLY A 118 5.42 -0.61 -24.06
CA GLY A 118 6.28 0.56 -24.22
C GLY A 118 5.49 1.86 -24.08
N GLU A 119 6.04 2.88 -23.43
CA GLU A 119 5.31 4.15 -23.24
C GLU A 119 4.91 4.82 -24.55
N ARG A 120 5.74 4.69 -25.59
CA ARG A 120 5.50 5.32 -26.90
C ARG A 120 4.61 4.45 -27.78
N GLU A 121 4.80 3.14 -27.70
CA GLU A 121 4.20 2.17 -28.60
C GLU A 121 2.79 1.80 -28.15
N ASN A 122 2.58 1.56 -26.85
CA ASN A 122 1.26 1.30 -26.28
C ASN A 122 1.18 1.73 -24.80
N ARG A 123 1.06 3.05 -24.62
CA ARG A 123 1.02 3.66 -23.29
C ARG A 123 0.00 3.00 -22.34
N GLY A 124 -1.15 2.58 -22.84
CA GLY A 124 -2.28 2.07 -22.04
C GLY A 124 -1.95 0.86 -21.16
N CYS A 125 -1.10 -0.06 -21.62
CA CYS A 125 -0.57 -1.16 -20.80
C CYS A 125 0.89 -0.99 -20.38
N SER A 126 1.52 0.17 -20.65
CA SER A 126 2.82 0.51 -20.04
C SER A 126 2.65 0.89 -18.57
N VAL A 127 3.72 0.80 -17.78
CA VAL A 127 3.69 1.22 -16.36
C VAL A 127 3.38 2.73 -16.21
N ALA A 128 3.78 3.56 -17.17
CA ALA A 128 3.37 4.97 -17.16
C ALA A 128 1.86 5.14 -17.36
N GLY A 129 1.23 4.33 -18.21
CA GLY A 129 -0.22 4.32 -18.36
C GLY A 129 -0.95 3.74 -17.14
N LEU A 130 -0.35 2.76 -16.45
CA LEU A 130 -0.85 2.29 -15.15
C LEU A 130 -0.88 3.44 -14.15
N ARG A 131 0.23 4.18 -14.05
CA ARG A 131 0.34 5.37 -13.20
C ARG A 131 -0.67 6.45 -13.56
N ASP A 132 -0.90 6.70 -14.86
CA ASP A 132 -1.90 7.68 -15.31
C ASP A 132 -3.30 7.31 -14.77
N LYS A 133 -3.68 6.03 -14.83
CA LYS A 133 -4.94 5.53 -14.25
C LYS A 133 -4.96 5.64 -12.73
N ALA A 134 -3.85 5.29 -12.08
CA ALA A 134 -3.71 5.35 -10.63
C ALA A 134 -3.79 6.78 -10.06
N GLN A 135 -3.60 7.83 -10.88
CA GLN A 135 -3.82 9.22 -10.42
C GLN A 135 -5.24 9.48 -9.94
N ARG A 136 -6.23 8.69 -10.40
CA ARG A 136 -7.60 8.77 -9.90
C ARG A 136 -7.68 8.37 -8.41
N LEU A 137 -6.89 7.39 -7.98
CA LEU A 137 -6.79 6.96 -6.59
C LEU A 137 -6.11 8.03 -5.73
N THR A 138 -4.98 8.57 -6.20
CA THR A 138 -4.24 9.61 -5.46
C THR A 138 -5.02 10.92 -5.37
N ALA A 139 -5.79 11.28 -6.41
CA ALA A 139 -6.73 12.41 -6.37
C ALA A 139 -7.83 12.22 -5.32
N ALA A 140 -8.22 10.97 -5.04
CA ALA A 140 -9.14 10.62 -3.94
C ALA A 140 -8.45 10.52 -2.57
N GLY A 141 -7.15 10.81 -2.48
CA GLY A 141 -6.37 10.74 -1.25
C GLY A 141 -5.96 9.31 -0.83
N ILE A 142 -6.04 8.34 -1.75
CA ILE A 142 -5.60 6.96 -1.53
C ILE A 142 -4.15 6.85 -1.98
N GLN A 143 -3.29 6.27 -1.16
CA GLN A 143 -1.88 6.07 -1.53
C GLN A 143 -1.74 4.92 -2.52
N VAL A 144 -0.73 4.98 -3.39
CA VAL A 144 -0.44 3.93 -4.37
C VAL A 144 1.01 3.47 -4.20
N LEU A 145 1.19 2.16 -4.01
CA LEU A 145 2.51 1.52 -3.99
C LEU A 145 2.70 0.70 -5.26
N TYR A 146 3.70 1.02 -6.06
CA TYR A 146 4.06 0.25 -7.25
C TYR A 146 5.10 -0.82 -6.86
N GLY A 147 4.72 -2.09 -6.93
CA GLY A 147 5.57 -3.23 -6.59
C GLY A 147 6.29 -3.83 -7.78
N PHE A 148 7.59 -4.09 -7.61
CA PHE A 148 8.44 -4.75 -8.60
C PHE A 148 9.13 -5.96 -7.98
N TYR A 149 8.89 -7.13 -8.54
CA TYR A 149 9.47 -8.39 -8.08
C TYR A 149 10.82 -8.66 -8.78
N GLU A 150 11.94 -8.73 -8.05
CA GLU A 150 13.27 -8.94 -8.64
C GLU A 150 13.50 -10.43 -8.97
N TYR A 151 12.83 -10.97 -10.01
CA TYR A 151 13.02 -12.37 -10.44
C TYR A 151 13.33 -12.55 -11.92
N HIS A 152 13.08 -11.54 -12.76
CA HIS A 152 13.42 -11.61 -14.17
C HIS A 152 14.85 -11.12 -14.42
N GLY A 153 15.81 -12.05 -14.43
CA GLY A 153 17.16 -11.80 -14.95
C GLY A 153 17.13 -11.58 -16.48
N GLY A 154 18.06 -10.78 -17.02
CA GLY A 154 18.17 -10.50 -18.45
C GLY A 154 18.46 -9.03 -18.75
N SER A 155 18.33 -8.62 -20.02
CA SER A 155 18.57 -7.23 -20.45
C SER A 155 17.46 -6.25 -20.05
N THR A 156 16.32 -6.75 -19.55
CA THR A 156 15.16 -5.96 -19.09
C THR A 156 14.68 -6.50 -17.74
N PRO A 157 15.46 -6.28 -16.65
CA PRO A 157 15.02 -6.65 -15.31
C PRO A 157 13.80 -5.84 -14.89
N ASP A 158 13.02 -6.30 -13.93
CA ASP A 158 11.88 -5.53 -13.43
C ASP A 158 12.35 -4.29 -12.68
N VAL A 159 13.31 -4.44 -11.77
CA VAL A 159 14.05 -3.35 -11.14
C VAL A 159 15.11 -2.79 -12.10
N GLY A 160 15.06 -1.49 -12.38
CA GLY A 160 15.95 -0.83 -13.35
C GLY A 160 15.58 -1.04 -14.82
N GLY A 161 14.51 -1.79 -15.08
CA GLY A 161 13.92 -1.97 -16.41
C GLY A 161 13.16 -0.75 -16.92
N ARG A 162 12.47 -0.95 -18.04
CA ARG A 162 11.64 0.06 -18.68
C ARG A 162 10.50 0.51 -17.76
N GLY A 163 9.77 -0.43 -17.16
CA GLY A 163 8.65 -0.11 -16.28
C GLY A 163 9.08 0.66 -15.04
N TRP A 164 10.17 0.24 -14.39
CA TRP A 164 10.77 0.94 -13.26
C TRP A 164 11.20 2.38 -13.62
N LYS A 165 11.95 2.53 -14.72
CA LYS A 165 12.40 3.85 -15.21
C LYS A 165 11.25 4.77 -15.60
N SER A 166 10.10 4.22 -15.97
CA SER A 166 8.91 5.02 -16.29
C SER A 166 8.33 5.78 -15.09
N LEU A 167 8.69 5.39 -13.86
CA LEU A 167 8.26 6.03 -12.62
C LEU A 167 9.31 6.98 -12.03
N GLU A 168 10.58 6.86 -12.43
CA GLU A 168 11.69 7.66 -11.89
C GLU A 168 11.44 9.17 -12.06
N GLY A 169 11.56 9.92 -10.97
CA GLY A 169 11.31 11.36 -10.95
C GLY A 169 9.86 11.78 -11.17
N ARG A 170 8.92 10.82 -11.22
CA ARG A 170 7.50 11.08 -11.50
C ARG A 170 6.55 10.75 -10.34
N LEU A 171 7.02 10.07 -9.28
CA LEU A 171 6.17 9.76 -8.12
C LEU A 171 5.73 11.04 -7.38
N GLY A 172 4.43 11.18 -7.16
CA GLY A 172 3.82 12.24 -6.36
C GLY A 172 3.80 11.94 -4.87
N GLY A 173 3.21 12.86 -4.10
CA GLY A 173 3.19 12.85 -2.62
C GLY A 173 2.47 11.65 -1.97
N LEU A 174 1.63 10.93 -2.72
CA LEU A 174 0.89 9.74 -2.28
C LEU A 174 1.34 8.47 -3.00
N GLU A 175 2.47 8.53 -3.70
CA GLU A 175 2.99 7.41 -4.47
C GLU A 175 4.33 6.94 -3.89
N GLY A 176 4.56 5.63 -3.97
CA GLY A 176 5.81 4.98 -3.55
C GLY A 176 6.11 3.78 -4.45
N VAL A 177 7.33 3.26 -4.33
CA VAL A 177 7.80 2.08 -5.06
C VAL A 177 8.37 1.07 -4.07
N THR A 178 8.05 -0.22 -4.26
CA THR A 178 8.63 -1.31 -3.48
C THR A 178 9.35 -2.30 -4.38
N THR A 179 10.34 -2.96 -3.79
CA THR A 179 10.90 -4.19 -4.34
C THR A 179 11.18 -5.16 -3.22
N THR A 180 11.10 -6.45 -3.56
CA THR A 180 11.13 -7.52 -2.59
C THR A 180 12.55 -8.01 -2.29
N GLY A 181 12.79 -8.40 -1.04
CA GLY A 181 13.98 -9.19 -0.70
C GLY A 181 14.57 -8.87 0.66
N THR A 182 15.71 -9.49 0.95
CA THR A 182 16.52 -9.13 2.13
C THR A 182 16.90 -7.66 2.10
N ARG A 183 17.18 -7.07 3.27
CA ARG A 183 17.49 -5.64 3.41
C ARG A 183 18.62 -5.18 2.49
N ASP A 184 19.69 -5.96 2.39
CA ASP A 184 20.84 -5.58 1.54
C ASP A 184 20.49 -5.65 0.06
N ARG A 185 19.74 -6.66 -0.41
CA ARG A 185 19.25 -6.73 -1.80
C ARG A 185 18.39 -5.53 -2.17
N VAL A 186 17.44 -5.16 -1.30
CA VAL A 186 16.56 -4.00 -1.56
C VAL A 186 17.35 -2.70 -1.59
N ARG A 187 18.32 -2.54 -0.67
CA ARG A 187 19.22 -1.38 -0.71
C ARG A 187 20.05 -1.35 -1.98
N GLU A 188 20.64 -2.47 -2.37
CA GLU A 188 21.42 -2.59 -3.61
C GLU A 188 20.55 -2.28 -4.85
N ALA A 189 19.30 -2.75 -4.90
CA ALA A 189 18.36 -2.41 -5.96
C ALA A 189 18.17 -0.88 -6.07
N PHE A 190 17.92 -0.19 -4.95
CA PHE A 190 17.78 1.26 -4.94
C PHE A 190 19.09 2.02 -5.16
N ASP A 191 20.23 1.48 -4.74
CA ASP A 191 21.54 2.10 -4.98
C ASP A 191 21.93 1.98 -6.47
N ARG A 192 21.62 0.84 -7.11
CA ARG A 192 21.89 0.59 -8.53
C ARG A 192 20.92 1.29 -9.47
N SER A 193 19.64 1.39 -9.10
CA SER A 193 18.57 1.80 -10.03
C SER A 193 17.57 2.77 -9.42
N GLY A 194 17.74 3.22 -8.18
CA GLY A 194 16.76 4.04 -7.47
C GLY A 194 17.07 5.53 -7.38
N SER A 195 18.02 6.07 -8.18
CA SER A 195 18.40 7.49 -8.10
C SER A 195 17.24 8.45 -8.37
N GLY A 196 16.24 8.03 -9.16
CA GLY A 196 15.01 8.77 -9.42
C GLY A 196 13.93 8.67 -8.35
N PHE A 197 14.15 7.87 -7.29
CA PHE A 197 13.20 7.70 -6.18
C PHE A 197 13.79 8.27 -4.89
N PRO A 198 13.21 9.32 -4.30
CA PRO A 198 13.61 9.80 -2.98
C PRO A 198 13.44 8.71 -1.92
N ALA A 199 14.27 8.72 -0.87
CA ALA A 199 14.20 7.72 0.22
C ALA A 199 12.79 7.59 0.84
N GLY A 200 12.10 8.72 0.99
CA GLY A 200 10.70 8.82 1.43
C GLY A 200 9.65 8.20 0.51
N ARG A 201 10.06 7.63 -0.62
CA ARG A 201 9.23 6.92 -1.60
C ARG A 201 9.63 5.45 -1.77
N ARG A 202 10.71 5.02 -1.11
CA ARG A 202 11.27 3.67 -1.23
C ARG A 202 10.71 2.78 -0.14
N VAL A 203 10.07 1.68 -0.52
CA VAL A 203 9.57 0.67 0.40
C VAL A 203 10.36 -0.60 0.20
N MET A 204 10.60 -1.29 1.30
CA MET A 204 11.09 -2.66 1.30
C MET A 204 9.92 -3.58 1.61
N ASP A 205 9.69 -4.59 0.78
CA ASP A 205 8.84 -5.70 1.17
C ASP A 205 9.67 -6.99 1.27
N TYR A 206 9.26 -7.90 2.15
CA TYR A 206 9.85 -9.22 2.20
C TYR A 206 8.90 -10.25 2.77
N GLY A 207 8.98 -11.47 2.27
CA GLY A 207 7.93 -12.44 2.51
C GLY A 207 8.10 -13.74 1.77
N ASP A 208 7.15 -14.63 2.03
CA ASP A 208 6.92 -15.86 1.27
C ASP A 208 5.41 -16.10 1.21
N SER A 209 4.97 -16.72 0.11
CA SER A 209 3.62 -17.26 -0.05
C SER A 209 3.17 -18.15 1.12
N ASP A 210 4.11 -18.79 1.80
CA ASP A 210 3.97 -19.49 3.06
C ASP A 210 4.92 -18.85 4.07
N ILE A 211 4.39 -17.92 4.89
CA ILE A 211 5.18 -17.12 5.83
C ILE A 211 6.03 -17.96 6.79
N THR A 212 5.70 -19.24 7.00
CA THR A 212 6.47 -20.13 7.87
C THR A 212 7.86 -20.46 7.31
N LYS A 213 8.03 -20.37 5.99
CA LYS A 213 9.29 -20.67 5.30
C LYS A 213 10.27 -19.53 5.48
N GLY A 214 11.39 -19.83 6.13
CA GLY A 214 12.47 -18.85 6.29
C GLY A 214 12.10 -17.66 7.19
N PHE A 215 11.10 -17.77 8.07
CA PHE A 215 10.67 -16.65 8.91
C PHE A 215 11.71 -16.21 9.95
N GLY A 216 12.30 -17.19 10.63
CA GLY A 216 13.20 -16.98 11.77
C GLY A 216 12.46 -16.60 13.06
N ASN A 217 13.12 -15.85 13.93
CA ASN A 217 12.59 -15.38 15.21
C ASN A 217 12.92 -13.91 15.50
N CYS A 218 13.40 -13.18 14.48
CA CYS A 218 13.73 -11.75 14.51
C CYS A 218 15.04 -11.40 15.24
N THR A 219 15.88 -12.40 15.52
CA THR A 219 17.19 -12.23 16.18
C THR A 219 18.37 -12.68 15.33
N GLU A 220 18.09 -13.35 14.22
CA GLU A 220 19.11 -13.87 13.32
C GLU A 220 19.93 -12.75 12.69
N SER A 221 21.19 -13.07 12.38
CA SER A 221 22.11 -12.11 11.78
C SER A 221 21.79 -11.79 10.33
N THR A 222 21.08 -12.66 9.58
CA THR A 222 20.70 -12.42 8.17
C THR A 222 19.69 -13.45 7.61
N TYR A 223 19.12 -13.15 6.43
CA TYR A 223 18.30 -13.97 5.51
C TYR A 223 16.88 -14.34 5.96
N TYR A 224 16.61 -14.35 7.26
CA TYR A 224 15.28 -14.70 7.75
C TYR A 224 14.32 -13.52 7.66
N THR A 225 13.09 -13.76 7.21
CA THR A 225 12.08 -12.75 6.90
C THR A 225 11.94 -11.72 8.02
N CYS A 226 11.76 -12.17 9.27
CA CYS A 226 11.57 -11.23 10.37
C CYS A 226 12.83 -10.42 10.69
N ALA A 227 14.01 -11.04 10.66
CA ALA A 227 15.28 -10.36 10.94
C ALA A 227 15.60 -9.31 9.87
N GLU A 228 15.34 -9.62 8.59
CA GLU A 228 15.54 -8.69 7.48
C GLU A 228 14.56 -7.52 7.52
N LEU A 229 13.28 -7.78 7.81
CA LEU A 229 12.28 -6.71 7.98
C LEU A 229 12.60 -5.81 9.18
N LYS A 230 13.11 -6.38 10.29
CA LYS A 230 13.59 -5.59 11.44
C LYS A 230 14.75 -4.67 11.08
N LYS A 231 15.70 -5.12 10.25
CA LYS A 231 16.77 -4.27 9.72
C LYS A 231 16.22 -3.18 8.80
N GLY A 232 15.29 -3.53 7.91
CA GLY A 232 14.59 -2.58 7.04
C GLY A 232 13.85 -1.52 7.84
N ALA A 233 13.21 -1.90 8.95
CA ALA A 233 12.56 -0.96 9.87
C ALA A 233 13.58 0.01 10.49
N GLY A 234 14.80 -0.45 10.78
CA GLY A 234 15.92 0.42 11.17
C GLY A 234 16.37 1.38 10.06
N ASP A 235 16.35 0.96 8.80
CA ASP A 235 16.62 1.85 7.66
C ASP A 235 15.51 2.88 7.46
N ARG A 236 14.24 2.51 7.67
CA ARG A 236 13.11 3.44 7.68
C ARG A 236 13.28 4.49 8.78
N ASP A 237 13.55 4.05 10.01
CA ASP A 237 13.73 4.95 11.15
C ASP A 237 14.92 5.92 10.95
N ALA A 238 15.92 5.50 10.15
CA ALA A 238 17.05 6.34 9.74
C ALA A 238 16.79 7.19 8.49
N GLY A 239 15.56 7.22 7.97
CA GLY A 239 15.16 8.01 6.80
C GLY A 239 15.70 7.48 5.46
N ARG A 240 16.15 6.23 5.39
CA ARG A 240 16.64 5.58 4.15
C ARG A 240 15.53 4.88 3.37
N LEU A 241 14.47 4.49 4.06
CA LEU A 241 13.24 3.93 3.49
C LEU A 241 12.03 4.69 4.03
N ALA A 242 10.92 4.66 3.30
CA ALA A 242 9.63 5.18 3.73
C ALA A 242 8.90 4.18 4.62
N ALA A 243 8.98 2.89 4.29
CA ALA A 243 8.25 1.84 4.98
C ALA A 243 8.87 0.45 4.76
N THR A 244 8.39 -0.49 5.57
CA THR A 244 8.61 -1.93 5.43
C THR A 244 7.28 -2.67 5.44
N LEU A 245 7.08 -3.63 4.54
CA LEU A 245 5.87 -4.44 4.44
C LEU A 245 6.23 -5.94 4.43
N SER A 246 5.35 -6.79 4.96
CA SER A 246 5.53 -8.25 4.93
C SER A 246 4.43 -8.95 4.13
N TRP A 247 4.70 -10.15 3.63
CA TRP A 247 3.71 -11.01 2.99
C TRP A 247 4.10 -12.50 3.12
N THR A 248 3.21 -13.48 3.04
CA THR A 248 1.74 -13.40 3.19
C THR A 248 1.33 -14.17 4.45
N THR A 249 0.65 -13.52 5.39
CA THR A 249 0.08 -14.21 6.57
C THR A 249 -1.33 -14.71 6.30
N THR A 250 -1.71 -15.82 6.91
CA THR A 250 -3.04 -16.43 6.82
C THR A 250 -3.79 -16.35 8.15
N TYR A 251 -5.03 -16.86 8.18
CA TYR A 251 -5.83 -17.01 9.41
C TYR A 251 -5.21 -17.94 10.47
N ASN A 252 -4.17 -18.71 10.12
CA ASN A 252 -3.45 -19.61 11.04
C ASN A 252 -2.16 -19.01 11.60
N ASP A 253 -1.87 -17.73 11.33
CA ASP A 253 -0.56 -17.13 11.57
C ASP A 253 -0.50 -16.05 12.67
N PRO A 254 -1.23 -16.16 13.81
CA PRO A 254 -1.25 -15.10 14.82
C PRO A 254 0.15 -14.84 15.41
N TRP A 255 0.99 -15.88 15.52
CA TRP A 255 2.36 -15.74 16.01
C TRP A 255 3.23 -14.93 15.04
N TYR A 256 3.08 -15.14 13.73
CA TYR A 256 3.84 -14.39 12.73
C TYR A 256 3.38 -12.93 12.67
N VAL A 257 2.07 -12.67 12.75
CA VAL A 257 1.53 -11.31 12.87
C VAL A 257 2.13 -10.59 14.08
N ASP A 258 2.17 -11.26 15.24
CA ASP A 258 2.76 -10.70 16.46
C ASP A 258 4.25 -10.36 16.29
N LYS A 259 5.03 -11.28 15.74
CA LYS A 259 6.45 -11.08 15.48
C LYS A 259 6.71 -9.98 14.46
N LEU A 260 5.97 -9.94 13.36
CA LEU A 260 6.12 -8.94 12.30
C LEU A 260 5.83 -7.53 12.80
N LEU A 261 4.74 -7.32 13.53
CA LEU A 261 4.35 -6.00 14.02
C LEU A 261 5.14 -5.59 15.28
N GLY A 262 5.35 -6.52 16.21
CA GLY A 262 6.02 -6.27 17.48
C GLY A 262 7.54 -6.15 17.36
N GLU A 263 8.20 -7.13 16.72
CA GLU A 263 9.66 -7.21 16.67
C GLU A 263 10.25 -6.83 15.32
N GLY A 264 9.65 -7.31 14.23
CA GLY A 264 9.96 -6.92 12.86
C GLY A 264 9.65 -5.44 12.62
N ARG A 265 8.72 -4.87 13.40
CA ARG A 265 8.29 -3.48 13.32
C ARG A 265 7.92 -3.09 11.89
N VAL A 266 7.23 -3.95 11.15
CA VAL A 266 6.70 -3.61 9.83
C VAL A 266 5.58 -2.59 9.91
N ASP A 267 5.36 -1.84 8.84
CA ASP A 267 4.29 -0.85 8.72
C ASP A 267 2.99 -1.49 8.24
N GLY A 268 3.07 -2.65 7.58
CA GLY A 268 1.91 -3.38 7.08
C GLY A 268 2.22 -4.81 6.70
N ILE A 269 1.14 -5.59 6.58
CA ILE A 269 1.19 -7.02 6.29
C ILE A 269 0.13 -7.33 5.23
N ILE A 270 0.53 -8.02 4.17
CA ILE A 270 -0.37 -8.71 3.24
C ILE A 270 -0.92 -9.96 3.93
N ALA A 271 -2.25 -10.05 3.99
CA ALA A 271 -2.96 -11.15 4.61
C ALA A 271 -4.16 -11.62 3.77
N GLY A 272 -4.36 -12.94 3.76
CA GLY A 272 -5.40 -13.60 2.98
C GLY A 272 -5.06 -15.06 2.76
N TYR A 273 -5.33 -15.55 1.55
CA TYR A 273 -4.87 -16.87 1.14
C TYR A 273 -3.34 -16.89 1.00
N GLY A 274 -2.68 -17.77 1.76
CA GLY A 274 -1.25 -18.10 1.66
C GLY A 274 -1.07 -19.59 1.95
N ALA A 275 0.04 -20.18 1.51
CA ALA A 275 0.32 -21.62 1.65
C ALA A 275 -0.78 -22.55 1.09
N PHE A 276 -1.51 -22.12 0.06
CA PHE A 276 -2.53 -22.93 -0.61
C PHE A 276 -2.00 -23.61 -1.88
N THR A 277 -2.46 -24.83 -2.14
CA THR A 277 -2.33 -25.46 -3.44
C THR A 277 -3.39 -24.89 -4.38
N GLY A 278 -2.97 -24.15 -5.40
CA GLY A 278 -3.83 -23.53 -6.40
C GLY A 278 -3.88 -22.01 -6.31
N VAL A 279 -4.56 -21.40 -7.28
CA VAL A 279 -4.78 -19.94 -7.38
C VAL A 279 -6.07 -19.60 -6.66
N ARG A 280 -6.04 -18.61 -5.76
CA ARG A 280 -7.24 -18.15 -5.07
C ARG A 280 -7.21 -16.65 -4.83
N GLU A 281 -8.21 -15.97 -5.37
CA GLU A 281 -8.44 -14.55 -5.15
C GLU A 281 -9.04 -14.29 -3.78
N TYR A 282 -8.84 -13.09 -3.25
CA TYR A 282 -9.52 -12.65 -2.05
C TYR A 282 -11.04 -12.74 -2.22
N ASP A 283 -11.72 -13.34 -1.25
CA ASP A 283 -13.16 -13.58 -1.28
C ASP A 283 -13.80 -13.27 0.09
N ASP A 284 -15.13 -13.31 0.16
CA ASP A 284 -15.94 -13.08 1.37
C ASP A 284 -15.95 -14.30 2.32
N SER A 285 -14.88 -15.07 2.34
CA SER A 285 -14.78 -16.23 3.22
C SER A 285 -14.29 -15.85 4.61
N TRP A 286 -14.60 -16.70 5.59
CA TRP A 286 -14.10 -16.56 6.94
C TRP A 286 -12.56 -16.64 7.02
N GLN A 287 -11.90 -17.35 6.09
CA GLN A 287 -10.43 -17.43 6.05
C GLN A 287 -9.81 -16.06 5.76
N CYS A 288 -10.33 -15.38 4.73
CA CYS A 288 -9.92 -14.02 4.40
C CYS A 288 -10.26 -13.05 5.55
N ALA A 289 -11.49 -13.12 6.07
CA ALA A 289 -11.93 -12.28 7.20
C ALA A 289 -11.02 -12.42 8.42
N ASN A 290 -10.72 -13.66 8.83
CA ASN A 290 -9.89 -13.93 10.00
C ASN A 290 -8.43 -13.53 9.78
N SER A 291 -7.88 -13.67 8.56
CA SER A 291 -6.50 -13.24 8.29
C SER A 291 -6.30 -11.74 8.54
N ILE A 292 -7.24 -10.89 8.10
CA ILE A 292 -7.27 -9.46 8.42
C ILE A 292 -7.61 -9.22 9.90
N GLY A 293 -8.53 -10.03 10.45
CA GLY A 293 -8.90 -10.02 11.86
C GLY A 293 -7.69 -10.16 12.80
N LEU A 294 -6.74 -11.03 12.49
CA LEU A 294 -5.52 -11.21 13.30
C LEU A 294 -4.69 -9.93 13.42
N ILE A 295 -4.54 -9.17 12.33
CA ILE A 295 -3.83 -7.89 12.34
C ILE A 295 -4.60 -6.86 13.17
N ARG A 296 -5.92 -6.77 12.96
CA ARG A 296 -6.80 -5.84 13.70
C ARG A 296 -6.79 -6.15 15.21
N ASP A 297 -6.86 -7.41 15.58
CA ASP A 297 -6.81 -7.86 16.97
C ASP A 297 -5.47 -7.53 17.62
N TRP A 298 -4.36 -7.73 16.91
CA TRP A 298 -3.06 -7.32 17.38
C TRP A 298 -3.00 -5.81 17.64
N VAL A 299 -3.48 -5.00 16.67
CA VAL A 299 -3.51 -3.54 16.79
C VAL A 299 -4.38 -3.09 17.96
N ASN A 300 -5.55 -3.73 18.17
CA ASN A 300 -6.43 -3.43 19.30
C ASN A 300 -5.76 -3.72 20.65
N ARG A 301 -5.07 -4.87 20.77
CA ARG A 301 -4.29 -5.20 21.99
C ARG A 301 -3.13 -4.23 22.23
N HIS A 302 -2.62 -3.58 21.19
CA HIS A 302 -1.55 -2.59 21.25
C HIS A 302 -2.03 -1.16 21.00
N GLY A 303 -3.31 -0.88 21.28
CA GLY A 303 -3.99 0.38 20.91
C GLY A 303 -3.42 1.65 21.55
N GLY A 304 -2.54 1.52 22.54
CA GLY A 304 -1.80 2.63 23.15
C GLY A 304 -0.61 3.13 22.31
N THR A 305 -0.07 2.29 21.42
CA THR A 305 1.10 2.61 20.58
C THR A 305 0.83 2.46 19.08
N HIS A 306 -0.16 1.66 18.71
CA HIS A 306 -0.53 1.38 17.32
C HIS A 306 -2.00 1.66 17.07
N ARG A 307 -2.34 1.85 15.80
CA ARG A 307 -3.71 1.95 15.30
C ARG A 307 -3.77 1.51 13.85
N MET A 308 -4.96 1.20 13.35
CA MET A 308 -5.13 0.99 11.92
C MET A 308 -4.86 2.31 11.19
N ALA A 309 -4.16 2.22 10.06
CA ALA A 309 -3.99 3.35 9.15
C ALA A 309 -5.35 3.81 8.60
N VAL A 310 -5.49 5.11 8.40
CA VAL A 310 -6.63 5.80 7.77
C VAL A 310 -6.13 6.67 6.62
N ALA A 311 -7.04 7.18 5.78
CA ALA A 311 -6.68 7.96 4.58
C ALA A 311 -5.87 9.25 4.84
N GLY A 312 -5.86 9.75 6.09
CA GLY A 312 -5.02 10.90 6.49
C GLY A 312 -3.56 10.52 6.73
N ASP A 313 -3.26 9.24 6.93
CA ASP A 313 -1.90 8.77 7.18
C ASP A 313 -1.05 8.83 5.91
N ARG A 314 0.25 9.02 6.13
CA ARG A 314 1.26 9.10 5.07
C ARG A 314 2.33 8.08 5.33
N LEU A 315 2.31 7.02 4.52
CA LEU A 315 3.34 6.01 4.41
C LEU A 315 4.57 6.56 3.69
N PHE A 316 4.33 7.44 2.71
CA PHE A 316 5.38 8.08 1.92
C PHE A 316 5.57 9.53 2.37
N ARG A 317 6.80 9.92 2.69
CA ARG A 317 7.14 11.24 3.23
C ARG A 317 8.27 11.85 2.44
#